data_AF-A0A7Z9BSS5-F1
#
_entry.id   AF-A0A7Z9BSS5-F1
#
_cell.length_a   1.000
_cell.length_b   1.000
_cell.length_c   1.000
_cell.angle_alpha   90.00
_cell.angle_beta   90.00
_cell.angle_gamma   90.00
#
_symmetry.space_group_name_H-M   'P 1'
#
loop_
_entity.id
_entity.type
_entity.pdbx_description
1 polymer ?
#
loop_
_entity_poly.entity_id
_entity_poly.type
_entity_poly.pdbx_seq_one_letter_code
_entity_poly.pdbx_strand_id
1 'polypeptide(L)' 'MQFEWDEAKRSENIAKHRIDFADVSEMFDRPMLTEIDQRTDYGEDRWIGIGFLRNGVAVVVWTTKAG' A
#
# COMPACT_ATOMS: atom_id res chain seq x y z
N MET A 1 13.04 -0.97 4.08
CA MET A 1 12.11 0.17 4.26
C MET A 1 11.39 -0.03 5.59
N GLN A 2 11.05 1.03 6.31
CA GLN A 2 10.17 0.91 7.48
C GLN A 2 8.73 1.14 7.02
N PHE A 3 7.83 0.27 7.43
CA PHE A 3 6.41 0.37 7.13
C PHE A 3 5.65 0.63 8.42
N GLU A 4 4.75 1.58 8.38
CA GLU A 4 3.84 1.91 9.47
C GLU A 4 2.43 2.05 8.94
N TRP A 5 1.46 1.78 9.80
CA TRP A 5 0.04 1.93 9.50
C TRP A 5 -0.72 2.12 10.80
N ASP A 6 -1.91 2.68 10.68
CA ASP A 6 -2.89 2.68 11.76
C ASP A 6 -3.54 1.30 11.89
N GLU A 7 -3.69 0.80 13.12
CA GLU A 7 -4.18 -0.56 13.37
C GLU A 7 -5.69 -0.71 13.07
N ALA A 8 -6.48 0.36 13.23
CA ALA A 8 -7.88 0.35 12.82
C ALA A 8 -7.98 0.26 11.30
N LYS A 9 -7.13 1.00 10.57
CA LYS A 9 -7.06 0.90 9.10
C LYS A 9 -6.63 -0.50 8.63
N ARG A 10 -5.65 -1.13 9.30
CA ARG A 10 -5.26 -2.53 9.02
C ARG A 10 -6.43 -3.49 9.21
N SER A 11 -7.11 -3.39 10.35
CA SER A 11 -8.27 -4.24 10.67
C SER A 11 -9.39 -4.09 9.64
N GLU A 12 -9.71 -2.86 9.24
CA GLU A 12 -10.67 -2.60 8.18
C GLU A 12 -10.24 -3.16 6.82
N ASN A 13 -8.95 -3.04 6.47
CA ASN A 13 -8.43 -3.56 5.21
C ASN A 13 -8.51 -5.08 5.14
N ILE A 14 -8.21 -5.77 6.24
CA ILE A 14 -8.39 -7.22 6.35
C ILE A 14 -9.86 -7.59 6.18
N ALA A 15 -10.78 -6.88 6.83
CA ALA A 15 -12.21 -7.15 6.70
C ALA A 15 -12.74 -6.92 5.27
N LYS A 16 -12.31 -5.83 4.62
CA LYS A 16 -12.79 -5.43 3.29
C LYS A 16 -12.13 -6.20 2.15
N HIS A 17 -10.83 -6.46 2.25
CA HIS A 17 -10.00 -6.94 1.14
C HIS A 17 -9.30 -8.27 1.42
N ARG A 18 -9.34 -8.76 2.67
CA ARG A 18 -8.63 -9.98 3.12
C ARG A 18 -7.11 -9.92 2.91
N ILE A 19 -6.57 -8.70 2.90
CA ILE A 19 -5.14 -8.43 2.79
C ILE A 19 -4.69 -7.76 4.08
N ASP A 20 -3.64 -8.31 4.67
CA ASP A 20 -2.95 -7.73 5.81
C ASP A 20 -1.83 -6.80 5.33
N PHE A 21 -1.73 -5.59 5.89
CA PHE A 21 -0.63 -4.68 5.57
C PHE A 21 0.75 -5.24 5.91
N ALA A 22 0.84 -6.14 6.90
CA ALA A 22 2.09 -6.83 7.21
C ALA A 22 2.62 -7.64 6.01
N ASP A 23 1.73 -8.17 5.16
CA ASP A 23 2.10 -8.96 3.98
C ASP A 23 2.51 -8.08 2.79
N VAL A 24 2.06 -6.84 2.75
CA VAL A 24 2.24 -5.94 1.60
C VAL A 24 3.71 -5.55 1.38
N SER A 25 4.56 -5.67 2.40
CA SER A 25 6.01 -5.46 2.28
C SER A 25 6.64 -6.31 1.16
N GLU A 26 6.14 -7.53 0.92
CA GLU A 26 6.58 -8.42 -0.16
C GLU A 26 6.43 -7.79 -1.56
N MET A 27 5.44 -6.91 -1.75
CA MET A 27 5.24 -6.22 -3.03
C MET A 27 6.40 -5.28 -3.38
N PHE A 28 7.01 -4.66 -2.37
CA PHE A 28 8.11 -3.70 -2.55
C PHE A 28 9.45 -4.38 -2.88
N ASP A 29 9.55 -5.70 -2.65
CA ASP A 29 10.71 -6.51 -3.03
C ASP A 29 10.59 -7.09 -4.46
N ARG A 30 9.50 -6.77 -5.17
CA ARG A 30 9.20 -7.26 -6.52
C ARG A 30 8.94 -6.11 -7.49
N PRO A 31 9.05 -6.35 -8.81
CA PRO A 31 8.63 -5.35 -9.79
C PRO A 31 7.17 -4.95 -9.57
N MET A 32 6.96 -3.64 -9.50
CA MET A 32 5.66 -3.01 -9.30
C MET A 32 5.58 -1.78 -10.21
N LEU A 33 4.44 -1.60 -10.86
CA LEU A 33 4.16 -0.34 -11.56
C LEU A 33 3.66 0.67 -10.54
N THR A 34 4.31 1.82 -10.43
CA THR A 34 3.99 2.84 -9.41
C THR A 34 3.80 4.21 -10.04
N GLU A 35 2.76 4.92 -9.61
CA GLU A 35 2.48 6.29 -10.01
C GLU A 35 1.99 7.13 -8.83
N ILE A 36 2.06 8.46 -8.96
CA ILE A 36 1.51 9.39 -7.96
C ILE A 36 -0.03 9.38 -8.08
N ASP A 37 -0.72 9.27 -6.95
CA ASP A 37 -2.18 9.33 -6.86
C ASP A 37 -2.66 10.80 -6.96
N GLN A 38 -2.97 11.23 -8.17
CA GLN A 38 -3.48 12.59 -8.43
C GLN A 38 -5.02 12.66 -8.46
N ARG A 39 -5.73 11.62 -8.01
CA ARG A 39 -7.20 11.54 -8.11
C ARG A 39 -7.91 12.49 -7.14
N THR A 40 -7.28 12.86 -6.04
CA THR A 40 -7.84 13.76 -5.03
C THR A 40 -6.71 14.48 -4.33
N ASP A 41 -6.94 15.73 -3.93
CA ASP A 41 -6.03 16.44 -3.03
C ASP A 41 -6.22 15.92 -1.60
N TYR A 42 -5.34 15.01 -1.19
CA TYR A 42 -5.36 14.38 0.13
C TYR A 42 -4.60 15.19 1.19
N GLY A 43 -4.00 16.33 0.84
CA GLY A 43 -3.09 17.10 1.71
C GLY A 43 -1.72 16.44 1.92
N GLU A 44 -1.42 15.36 1.18
CA GLU A 44 -0.14 14.64 1.20
C GLU A 44 0.07 13.93 -0.15
N ASP A 45 1.33 13.67 -0.51
CA ASP A 45 1.65 12.85 -1.67
C ASP A 45 1.34 11.38 -1.39
N ARG A 46 0.52 10.79 -2.25
CA ARG A 46 0.22 9.36 -2.23
C ARG A 46 0.71 8.70 -3.49
N TRP A 47 1.10 7.45 -3.36
CA TRP A 47 1.52 6.58 -4.45
C TRP A 47 0.52 5.44 -4.59
N ILE A 48 0.20 5.08 -5.82
CA ILE A 48 -0.52 3.84 -6.16
C ILE A 48 0.47 2.89 -6.82
N GLY A 49 0.44 1.64 -6.41
CA GLY A 49 1.28 0.58 -6.94
C GLY A 49 0.46 -0.64 -7.33
N ILE A 50 0.75 -1.21 -8.48
CA ILE A 50 0.16 -2.49 -8.95
C ILE A 50 1.28 -3.50 -9.10
N GLY A 51 1.22 -4.58 -8.32
CA GLY A 51 2.30 -5.56 -8.25
C GLY A 51 1.84 -6.92 -7.75
N PHE A 52 2.78 -7.87 -7.68
CA PHE A 52 2.49 -9.21 -7.19
C PHE A 52 2.53 -9.27 -5.66
N LEU A 53 1.50 -9.88 -5.07
CA LEU A 53 1.44 -10.24 -3.67
C LEU A 53 1.14 -11.74 -3.57
N ARG A 54 2.07 -12.52 -3.01
CA ARG A 54 2.00 -13.98 -2.98
C ARG A 54 1.76 -14.56 -4.39
N ASN A 55 0.59 -15.17 -4.61
CA ASN A 55 0.17 -15.82 -5.86
C ASN A 55 -0.81 -14.98 -6.70
N GLY A 56 -0.98 -13.70 -6.38
CA GLY A 56 -1.93 -12.81 -7.05
C GLY A 56 -1.37 -11.42 -7.34
N VAL A 57 -2.21 -10.57 -7.93
CA VAL A 57 -1.94 -9.16 -8.15
C VAL A 57 -2.73 -8.35 -7.11
N ALA A 58 -2.07 -7.39 -6.49
CA ALA A 58 -2.67 -6.46 -5.55
C ALA A 58 -2.40 -5.01 -5.96
N VAL A 59 -3.27 -4.12 -5.51
CA VAL A 59 -3.08 -2.66 -5.59
C VAL A 59 -2.83 -2.15 -4.19
N VAL A 60 -1.71 -1.45 -4.00
CA VAL A 60 -1.35 -0.83 -2.73
C VAL A 60 -1.31 0.69 -2.89
N VAL A 61 -1.79 1.41 -1.88
CA VAL A 61 -1.69 2.86 -1.80
C VAL A 61 -0.93 3.24 -0.53
N TRP A 62 0.10 4.06 -0.66
CA TRP A 62 0.94 4.47 0.48
C TRP A 62 1.39 5.93 0.36
N THR A 63 1.82 6.50 1.48
CA THR A 63 2.50 7.79 1.58
C THR A 63 3.91 7.55 2.10
N THR A 64 4.86 8.40 1.72
CA THR A 64 6.22 8.37 2.26
C THR A 64 6.38 9.53 3.23
N LYS A 65 6.66 9.24 4.50
CA LYS A 65 7.10 10.28 5.43
C LYS A 65 8.59 10.53 5.20
N ALA A 66 8.96 11.78 4.93
CA ALA A 66 10.33 12.21 5.10
C ALA A 66 10.65 12.14 6.60
N GLY A 67 11.80 11.54 6.94
CA GLY A 67 12.30 11.53 8.32
C GLY A 67 12.63 12.91 8.85
#